data_AF-A0A926T3E5-F1
#
_entry.id   AF-A0A926T3E5-F1
#
_cell.length_a   1.000
_cell.length_b   1.000
_cell.length_c   1.000
_cell.angle_alpha   90.00
_cell.angle_beta   90.00
_cell.angle_gamma   90.00
#
_symmetry.space_group_name_H-M   'P 1'
#
loop_
_entity.id
_entity.type
_entity.pdbx_description
1 polymer ?
#
loop_
_entity_poly.entity_id
_entity_poly.type
_entity_poly.pdbx_seq_one_letter_code
_entity_poly.pdbx_strand_id
1 'polypeptide(L)'
;MNQLDLERETAKMVLTLRTRNSQLGKDLINYLRTQLTLEEVAGLTILSVERLVFWYDTDSVFWAIENIIPADVMLEVQRITSVAAYKRLIGKGLTPGKDFSVDAQGKLLMNIEARTAILTC
;
A
#
# COMPACT_ATOMS: atom_id res chain seq x y z
N MET A 1 -14.97 -9.43 -5.75
CA MET A 1 -15.66 -8.13 -5.87
C MET A 1 -15.65 -7.67 -7.31
N ASN A 2 -16.73 -7.05 -7.84
CA ASN A 2 -16.71 -6.48 -9.20
C ASN A 2 -16.10 -5.06 -9.19
N GLN A 3 -15.88 -4.46 -10.37
CA GLN A 3 -15.24 -3.14 -10.48
C GLN A 3 -16.04 -2.01 -9.80
N LEU A 4 -17.37 -2.01 -9.90
CA LEU A 4 -18.21 -0.97 -9.29
C LEU A 4 -18.18 -1.04 -7.76
N ASP A 5 -18.20 -2.26 -7.22
CA ASP A 5 -18.08 -2.49 -5.79
C ASP A 5 -16.72 -2.02 -5.27
N LEU A 6 -15.64 -2.32 -6.01
CA LEU A 6 -14.29 -1.87 -5.68
C LEU A 6 -14.18 -0.33 -5.63
N GLU A 7 -14.73 0.34 -6.64
CA GLU A 7 -14.76 1.81 -6.69
C GLU A 7 -15.53 2.41 -5.51
N ARG A 8 -16.68 1.82 -5.19
CA ARG A 8 -17.51 2.25 -4.06
C ARG A 8 -16.77 2.09 -2.73
N GLU A 9 -16.18 0.94 -2.47
CA GLU A 9 -15.48 0.69 -1.20
C GLU A 9 -14.21 1.55 -1.10
N THR A 10 -13.50 1.75 -2.20
CA THR A 10 -12.33 2.64 -2.25
C THR A 10 -12.74 4.08 -1.93
N ALA A 11 -13.83 4.59 -2.50
CA ALA A 11 -14.32 5.93 -2.22
C ALA A 11 -14.75 6.11 -0.75
N LYS A 12 -15.47 5.14 -0.17
CA LYS A 12 -15.83 5.14 1.25
C LYS A 12 -14.61 5.18 2.16
N MET A 13 -13.62 4.36 1.85
CA MET A 13 -12.37 4.27 2.60
C MET A 13 -11.60 5.58 2.53
N VAL A 14 -11.43 6.19 1.34
CA VAL A 14 -10.79 7.51 1.18
C VAL A 14 -11.47 8.58 2.03
N LEU A 15 -12.80 8.68 1.95
CA LEU A 15 -13.56 9.67 2.72
C LEU A 15 -13.39 9.43 4.23
N THR A 16 -13.43 8.18 4.66
CA THR A 16 -13.24 7.78 6.05
C THR A 16 -11.85 8.17 6.56
N LEU A 17 -10.78 7.83 5.83
CA LEU A 17 -9.41 8.19 6.19
C LEU A 17 -9.24 9.72 6.29
N ARG A 18 -9.87 10.47 5.38
CA ARG A 18 -9.82 11.94 5.36
C ARG A 18 -10.47 12.59 6.59
N THR A 19 -11.49 11.96 7.19
CA THR A 19 -12.14 12.53 8.39
C THR A 19 -11.22 12.62 9.60
N ARG A 20 -10.09 11.88 9.59
CA ARG A 20 -9.21 11.69 10.74
C ARG A 20 -9.95 11.24 12.01
N ASN A 21 -11.03 10.49 11.84
CA ASN A 21 -11.73 9.83 12.93
C ASN A 21 -11.28 8.37 13.02
N SER A 22 -10.45 8.08 14.02
CA SER A 22 -9.82 6.76 14.16
C SER A 22 -10.82 5.64 14.47
N GLN A 23 -11.89 5.95 15.19
CA GLN A 23 -12.96 4.99 15.50
C GLN A 23 -13.71 4.60 14.22
N LEU A 24 -14.15 5.59 13.44
CA LEU A 24 -14.81 5.36 12.15
C LEU A 24 -13.94 4.52 11.21
N GLY A 25 -12.64 4.85 11.12
CA GLY A 25 -11.69 4.13 10.29
C GLY A 25 -11.51 2.67 10.71
N LYS A 26 -11.34 2.43 12.01
CA LYS A 26 -11.18 1.07 12.56
C LYS A 26 -12.44 0.25 12.35
N ASP A 27 -13.63 0.83 12.58
CA ASP A 27 -14.90 0.15 12.39
C ASP A 27 -15.14 -0.23 10.93
N LEU A 28 -14.80 0.67 10.00
CA LEU A 28 -14.86 0.37 8.57
C LEU A 28 -13.92 -0.78 8.18
N ILE A 29 -12.67 -0.76 8.63
CA ILE A 29 -11.71 -1.84 8.34
C ILE A 29 -12.20 -3.15 8.93
N ASN A 30 -12.67 -3.16 10.18
CA ASN A 30 -13.22 -4.35 10.83
C ASN A 30 -14.41 -4.90 10.04
N TYR A 31 -15.32 -4.02 9.59
CA TYR A 31 -16.44 -4.42 8.75
C TYR A 31 -15.97 -5.05 7.43
N LEU A 32 -15.04 -4.40 6.71
CA LEU A 32 -14.49 -4.92 5.46
C LEU A 32 -13.83 -6.29 5.65
N ARG A 33 -13.12 -6.49 6.77
CA ARG A 33 -12.52 -7.79 7.13
C ARG A 33 -13.53 -8.90 7.39
N THR A 34 -14.80 -8.59 7.64
CA THR A 34 -15.85 -9.62 7.73
C THR A 34 -16.32 -10.12 6.36
N GLN A 35 -16.05 -9.36 5.31
CA GLN A 35 -16.55 -9.61 3.95
C GLN A 35 -15.45 -9.97 2.96
N LEU A 36 -14.22 -9.54 3.24
CA LEU A 36 -13.08 -9.61 2.33
C LEU A 36 -11.91 -10.32 2.98
N THR A 37 -11.07 -10.91 2.13
CA THR A 37 -9.78 -11.46 2.56
C THR A 37 -8.82 -10.33 2.98
N LEU A 38 -7.79 -10.68 3.76
CA LEU A 38 -6.76 -9.71 4.16
C LEU A 38 -6.06 -9.07 2.95
N GLU A 39 -5.81 -9.87 1.90
CA GLU A 39 -5.20 -9.41 0.64
C GLU A 39 -6.11 -8.40 -0.08
N GLU A 40 -7.42 -8.62 -0.13
CA GLU A 40 -8.38 -7.67 -0.71
C GLU A 40 -8.48 -6.37 0.10
N VAL A 41 -8.46 -6.45 1.43
CA VAL A 41 -8.43 -5.25 2.30
C VAL A 41 -7.13 -4.47 2.12
N ALA A 42 -5.99 -5.15 1.99
CA ALA A 42 -4.71 -4.52 1.69
C ALA A 42 -4.72 -3.86 0.30
N GLY A 43 -5.29 -4.51 -0.72
CA GLY A 43 -5.48 -3.93 -2.05
C GLY A 43 -6.34 -2.67 -2.04
N LEU A 44 -7.48 -2.70 -1.34
CA LEU A 44 -8.31 -1.51 -1.10
C LEU A 44 -7.53 -0.40 -0.40
N THR A 45 -6.74 -0.75 0.61
CA THR A 45 -5.91 0.22 1.36
C THR A 45 -4.89 0.90 0.44
N ILE A 46 -4.24 0.16 -0.46
CA ILE A 46 -3.30 0.71 -1.45
C ILE A 46 -4.02 1.73 -2.35
N LEU A 47 -5.15 1.36 -2.94
CA LEU A 47 -5.92 2.23 -3.84
C LEU A 47 -6.43 3.49 -3.12
N SER A 48 -6.89 3.33 -1.87
CA SER A 48 -7.34 4.46 -1.06
C SER A 48 -6.20 5.39 -0.68
N VAL A 49 -5.03 4.87 -0.32
CA VAL A 49 -3.84 5.69 -0.06
C VAL A 49 -3.39 6.43 -1.31
N GLU A 50 -3.34 5.75 -2.46
CA GLU A 50 -2.99 6.38 -3.75
C GLU A 50 -3.91 7.58 -4.05
N ARG A 51 -5.23 7.40 -3.91
CA ARG A 51 -6.20 8.50 -4.09
C ARG A 51 -6.06 9.59 -3.05
N LEU A 52 -5.75 9.22 -1.81
CA LEU A 52 -5.54 10.19 -0.73
C LEU A 52 -4.33 11.09 -1.01
N VAL A 53 -3.22 10.51 -1.48
CA VAL A 53 -2.03 11.26 -1.95
C VAL A 53 -2.37 12.15 -3.13
N PHE A 54 -3.04 11.60 -4.15
CA PHE A 54 -3.23 12.30 -5.42
C PHE A 54 -4.28 13.41 -5.36
N TRP A 55 -5.32 13.27 -4.53
CA TRP A 55 -6.43 14.24 -4.46
C TRP A 55 -6.43 15.14 -3.22
N TYR A 56 -5.65 14.82 -2.19
CA TYR A 56 -5.67 15.56 -0.93
C TYR A 56 -4.25 15.92 -0.46
N ASP A 57 -3.75 15.26 0.57
CA ASP A 57 -2.50 15.62 1.23
C ASP A 57 -1.79 14.39 1.82
N THR A 58 -0.47 14.47 1.88
CA THR A 58 0.38 13.41 2.43
C THR A 58 0.24 13.25 3.94
N ASP A 59 -0.12 14.31 4.67
CA ASP A 59 -0.25 14.24 6.14
C ASP A 59 -1.43 13.35 6.54
N SER A 60 -2.50 13.35 5.76
CA SER A 60 -3.65 12.49 5.94
C SER A 60 -3.30 11.01 5.74
N VAL A 61 -2.31 10.70 4.88
CA VAL A 61 -1.78 9.35 4.70
C VAL A 61 -0.99 8.91 5.94
N PHE A 62 -0.04 9.73 6.39
CA PHE A 62 0.76 9.40 7.58
C PHE A 62 -0.14 9.21 8.80
N TRP A 63 -1.07 10.15 9.01
CA TRP A 63 -2.01 10.06 10.11
C TRP A 63 -2.88 8.79 10.04
N ALA A 64 -3.38 8.42 8.86
CA ALA A 64 -4.17 7.21 8.65
C ALA A 64 -3.36 5.94 8.96
N ILE A 65 -2.11 5.87 8.51
CA ILE A 65 -1.21 4.74 8.78
C ILE A 65 -0.99 4.57 10.29
N GLU A 66 -0.76 5.66 11.01
CA GLU A 66 -0.48 5.62 12.45
C GLU A 66 -1.73 5.30 13.29
N ASN A 67 -2.91 5.74 12.87
CA ASN A 67 -4.09 5.77 13.74
C ASN A 67 -5.24 4.85 13.29
N ILE A 68 -5.32 4.49 12.01
CA ILE A 68 -6.43 3.71 11.45
C ILE A 68 -5.95 2.35 10.95
N ILE A 69 -4.90 2.29 10.13
CA ILE A 69 -4.54 1.06 9.41
C ILE A 69 -3.93 0.04 10.38
N PRO A 70 -4.53 -1.15 10.54
CA PRO A 70 -3.98 -2.20 11.38
C PRO A 70 -2.62 -2.70 10.88
N ALA A 71 -1.77 -3.15 11.79
CA ALA A 71 -0.42 -3.61 11.48
C ALA A 71 -0.41 -4.83 10.53
N ASP A 72 -1.35 -5.76 10.67
CA ASP A 72 -1.48 -6.93 9.80
C ASP A 72 -1.88 -6.53 8.35
N VAL A 73 -2.77 -5.56 8.20
CA VAL A 73 -3.09 -4.97 6.89
C VAL A 73 -1.87 -4.28 6.29
N MET A 74 -1.11 -3.53 7.09
CA MET A 74 0.10 -2.85 6.62
C MET A 74 1.20 -3.83 6.19
N LEU A 75 1.38 -4.95 6.89
CA LEU A 75 2.29 -6.01 6.49
C LEU A 75 1.90 -6.61 5.14
N GLU A 76 0.60 -6.81 4.91
CA GLU A 76 0.11 -7.32 3.64
C GLU A 76 0.27 -6.30 2.50
N VAL A 77 0.05 -5.01 2.77
CA VAL A 77 0.38 -3.91 1.85
C VAL A 77 1.86 -3.93 1.48
N GLN A 78 2.75 -4.09 2.46
CA GLN A 78 4.20 -4.21 2.21
C GLN A 78 4.51 -5.44 1.34
N ARG A 79 3.90 -6.60 1.61
CA ARG A 79 4.08 -7.81 0.79
C ARG A 79 3.69 -7.57 -0.68
N ILE A 80 2.50 -7.03 -0.92
CA ILE A 80 1.97 -6.76 -2.26
C ILE A 80 2.88 -5.76 -3.00
N THR A 81 3.20 -4.64 -2.35
CA THR A 81 4.02 -3.57 -2.93
C THR A 81 5.45 -4.02 -3.20
N SER A 82 6.06 -4.81 -2.32
CA SER A 82 7.41 -5.36 -2.53
C SER A 82 7.48 -6.31 -3.72
N VAL A 83 6.48 -7.17 -3.92
CA VAL A 83 6.41 -8.04 -5.11
C VAL A 83 6.26 -7.21 -6.39
N ALA A 84 5.40 -6.18 -6.37
CA ALA A 84 5.22 -5.28 -7.51
C ALA A 84 6.51 -4.50 -7.83
N ALA A 85 7.19 -3.97 -6.81
CA ALA A 85 8.46 -3.29 -6.94
C ALA A 85 9.53 -4.23 -7.51
N TYR A 86 9.62 -5.46 -7.00
CA TYR A 86 10.56 -6.47 -7.49
C TYR A 86 10.39 -6.74 -8.98
N LYS A 87 9.15 -6.97 -9.43
CA LYS A 87 8.84 -7.17 -10.87
C LYS A 87 9.20 -5.93 -11.70
N ARG A 88 8.93 -4.73 -11.18
CA ARG A 88 9.24 -3.47 -11.86
C ARG A 88 10.75 -3.29 -12.05
N LEU A 89 11.57 -3.68 -11.07
CA LEU A 89 13.03 -3.60 -11.16
C LEU A 89 13.61 -4.55 -12.21
N ILE A 90 13.08 -5.78 -12.30
CA ILE A 90 13.41 -6.71 -13.39
C ILE A 90 13.06 -6.08 -14.74
N GLY A 91 11.87 -5.47 -14.86
CA GLY A 91 11.45 -4.78 -16.07
C GLY A 91 12.35 -3.58 -16.45
N LYS A 92 13.06 -2.99 -15.49
CA LYS A 92 14.07 -1.94 -15.71
C LYS A 92 15.46 -2.50 -16.08
N GLY A 93 15.61 -3.82 -16.22
CA GLY A 93 16.88 -4.47 -16.58
C GLY A 93 17.79 -4.77 -15.39
N LEU A 94 17.33 -4.58 -14.14
CA LEU A 94 18.09 -4.91 -12.95
C LEU A 94 18.00 -6.41 -12.66
N THR A 95 19.11 -6.99 -12.22
CA THR A 95 19.26 -8.43 -11.96
C THR A 95 19.11 -8.73 -10.47
N PRO A 96 18.12 -9.55 -10.05
CA PRO A 96 18.01 -9.96 -8.67
C PRO A 96 19.22 -10.76 -8.17
N GLY A 97 19.60 -10.56 -6.91
CA GLY A 97 20.79 -11.17 -6.31
C GLY A 97 22.11 -10.50 -6.69
N LYS A 98 22.11 -9.57 -7.66
CA LYS A 98 23.26 -8.72 -8.01
C LYS A 98 22.98 -7.25 -7.71
N ASP A 99 21.90 -6.74 -8.27
CA ASP A 99 21.51 -5.33 -8.21
C ASP A 99 20.60 -5.04 -7.03
N PHE A 100 19.71 -5.99 -6.72
CA PHE A 100 18.78 -5.89 -5.61
C PHE A 100 18.36 -7.26 -5.04
N SER A 101 17.84 -7.25 -3.82
CA SER A 101 17.26 -8.40 -3.13
C SER A 101 16.16 -7.95 -2.16
N VAL A 102 15.52 -8.88 -1.46
CA VAL A 102 14.51 -8.59 -0.44
C VAL A 102 14.88 -9.37 0.83
N ASP A 103 14.80 -8.72 1.99
CA ASP A 103 15.03 -9.39 3.27
C ASP A 103 13.78 -10.15 3.77
N ALA A 104 13.91 -10.82 4.92
CA ALA A 104 12.82 -11.60 5.51
C ALA A 104 11.63 -10.74 5.95
N GLN A 105 11.80 -9.42 6.04
CA GLN A 105 10.77 -8.45 6.42
C GLN A 105 10.12 -7.80 5.18
N GLY A 106 10.47 -8.26 3.97
CA GLY A 106 9.93 -7.70 2.73
C GLY A 106 10.57 -6.37 2.34
N LYS A 107 11.65 -5.95 3.00
CA LYS A 107 12.36 -4.71 2.66
C LYS A 107 13.23 -4.93 1.44
N LEU A 108 13.07 -4.04 0.45
CA LEU A 108 13.91 -4.01 -0.73
C LEU A 108 15.33 -3.53 -0.38
N LEU A 109 16.32 -4.34 -0.70
CA LEU A 109 17.74 -4.03 -0.59
C LEU A 109 18.30 -3.79 -1.98
N MET A 110 19.08 -2.73 -2.16
CA MET A 110 19.68 -2.35 -3.44
C MET A 110 21.13 -1.95 -3.24
N ASN A 111 21.99 -2.36 -4.18
CA ASN A 111 23.37 -1.91 -4.23
C ASN A 111 23.44 -0.42 -4.65
N ILE A 112 24.62 0.20 -4.53
CA ILE A 112 24.78 1.63 -4.78
C ILE A 112 24.51 1.99 -6.25
N GLU A 113 24.97 1.17 -7.19
CA GLU A 113 24.82 1.40 -8.64
C GLU A 113 23.34 1.36 -9.06
N ALA A 114 22.59 0.36 -8.59
CA ALA A 114 21.17 0.21 -8.83
C ALA A 114 20.35 1.35 -8.22
N ARG A 115 20.71 1.81 -7.00
CA ARG A 115 20.07 2.99 -6.39
C ARG A 115 20.24 4.23 -7.26
N THR A 116 21.46 4.47 -7.74
CA THR A 116 21.75 5.62 -8.61
C THR A 116 20.96 5.54 -9.91
N ALA A 117 20.91 4.36 -10.54
CA ALA A 117 20.20 4.15 -11.80
C ALA A 117 18.67 4.40 -11.69
N ILE A 118 18.08 4.15 -10.52
CA ILE A 118 16.64 4.36 -10.30
C ILE A 118 16.31 5.84 -10.05
N LEU A 119 17.24 6.62 -9.49
CA LEU A 119 17.06 8.04 -9.15
C LEU A 119 17.30 8.99 -10.32
N THR A 120 18.00 8.54 -11.37
CA THR A 120 18.31 9.33 -12.58
C THR A 120 17.33 9.11 -13.74
N CYS A 121 16.25 8.34 -13.52
CA CYS A 121 15.17 8.10 -14.49
C CYS A 121 13.92 8.93 -14.19
#